data_AF-A0A9P8DX14-F1
#
_entry.id   AF-A0A9P8DX14-F1
#
_cell.length_a   1.000
_cell.length_b   1.000
_cell.length_c   1.000
_cell.angle_alpha   90.00
_cell.angle_beta   90.00
_cell.angle_gamma   90.00
#
_symmetry.space_group_name_H-M   'P 1'
#
loop_
_entity.id
_entity.type
_entity.pdbx_description
1 polymer ?
#
loop_
_entity_poly.entity_id
_entity_poly.type
_entity_poly.pdbx_seq_one_letter_code
_entity_poly.pdbx_strand_id
1 'polypeptide(L)'
;MAGGEANSYYQMPDGDGQKDYPMQPQQAYNQNGQYQQQNYQEPYQNGQGYSQPPPNYGQNFNPRPDMNGYDNKPTFEQAFKIDKPKWNDWWAGLLFLAVFAGYVAVSGIALQGYAATKGFNGGGIYDSNNDFGLDTNTIVLFVFCLAMAMVLSYIYVWLARAFTKQFIWITGIIHIIAGFATAIYMLSRKYWSGGIVFLIFAIFTVVCFISWIPRIPFSVVMLQTSIDVSKKFGHVYLVSLVGGVLATALGAWFSVTFVAVYVKYEPGANPACSTGAGGCSSAKVIGLLVFITFAMYWISEFLKNTIHVIISGVYGSWYFCSHNPPKNITRGAARRSLTYSFGSISLGSLVVALINMLRQACSIARQQEANSGNIAADIALCILQCLIGILDWVVQFINRYAFSYIALYGKA
;
A
#
# COMPACT_ATOMS: atom_id res chain seq x y z
N MET A 1 -31.52 32.63 -5.30
CA MET A 1 -31.74 31.91 -6.56
C MET A 1 -30.51 31.06 -6.84
N ALA A 2 -30.70 29.75 -7.06
CA ALA A 2 -29.75 28.94 -7.83
C ALA A 2 -29.94 29.26 -9.34
N GLY A 3 -29.06 28.89 -10.27
CA GLY A 3 -27.78 28.17 -10.17
C GLY A 3 -27.32 27.71 -11.56
N GLY A 4 -26.31 26.84 -11.62
CA GLY A 4 -25.81 26.18 -12.83
C GLY A 4 -24.50 25.44 -12.53
N GLU A 5 -24.20 24.25 -13.06
CA GLU A 5 -24.95 23.36 -13.95
C GLU A 5 -24.78 21.90 -13.49
N ALA A 6 -25.57 21.46 -12.51
CA ALA A 6 -25.61 20.07 -12.06
C ALA A 6 -27.04 19.59 -11.73
N ASN A 7 -28.06 20.38 -12.07
CA ASN A 7 -29.44 20.19 -11.62
C ASN A 7 -30.40 19.69 -12.72
N SER A 8 -29.89 19.37 -13.91
CA SER A 8 -30.68 19.05 -15.11
C SER A 8 -31.03 17.57 -15.30
N TYR A 9 -30.82 16.71 -14.30
CA TYR A 9 -31.12 15.27 -14.39
C TYR A 9 -32.44 14.83 -13.74
N TYR A 10 -33.19 15.73 -13.10
CA TYR A 10 -34.50 15.43 -12.50
C TYR A 10 -35.45 16.63 -12.56
N GLN A 11 -36.28 16.69 -13.60
CA GLN A 11 -37.67 17.21 -13.55
C GLN A 11 -38.36 17.08 -14.91
N MET A 12 -39.40 16.23 -14.98
CA MET A 12 -40.47 16.33 -15.97
C MET A 12 -41.63 17.10 -15.33
N PRO A 13 -42.27 18.06 -16.03
CA PRO A 13 -43.56 18.60 -15.63
C PRO A 13 -44.69 18.05 -16.52
N ASP A 14 -45.70 17.44 -15.90
CA ASP A 14 -47.01 17.22 -16.53
C ASP A 14 -47.73 18.55 -16.76
N GLY A 15 -48.53 18.63 -17.83
CA GLY A 15 -49.28 19.83 -18.19
C GLY A 15 -50.74 19.54 -18.56
N ASP A 16 -51.65 20.38 -18.07
CA ASP A 16 -53.07 20.44 -18.44
C ASP A 16 -53.31 21.57 -19.46
N GLY A 17 -54.18 21.39 -20.48
CA GLY A 17 -54.54 22.51 -21.38
C GLY A 17 -55.12 22.28 -22.78
N GLN A 18 -56.03 21.31 -22.98
CA GLN A 18 -57.18 21.27 -23.92
C GLN A 18 -57.31 22.22 -25.16
N LYS A 19 -57.62 21.64 -26.36
CA LYS A 19 -58.42 22.11 -27.56
C LYS A 19 -57.80 21.65 -28.92
N ASP A 20 -58.50 21.33 -30.03
CA ASP A 20 -59.90 20.92 -30.30
C ASP A 20 -60.07 20.33 -31.76
N TYR A 21 -60.73 19.15 -31.92
CA TYR A 21 -61.51 18.57 -33.07
C TYR A 21 -60.96 18.47 -34.54
N PRO A 22 -61.53 17.64 -35.48
CA PRO A 22 -62.79 16.83 -35.43
C PRO A 22 -62.79 15.35 -35.96
N MET A 23 -63.79 14.58 -35.47
CA MET A 23 -64.62 13.48 -36.08
C MET A 23 -64.06 12.24 -36.85
N GLN A 24 -64.24 11.05 -36.22
CA GLN A 24 -65.06 9.84 -36.59
C GLN A 24 -65.16 9.27 -38.05
N PRO A 25 -65.53 7.97 -38.28
CA PRO A 25 -66.07 6.96 -37.34
C PRO A 25 -65.51 5.50 -37.41
N GLN A 26 -65.94 4.70 -36.40
CA GLN A 26 -66.40 3.30 -36.48
C GLN A 26 -65.50 2.04 -36.46
N GLN A 27 -66.06 1.07 -35.71
CA GLN A 27 -66.03 -0.40 -35.80
C GLN A 27 -65.11 -1.22 -34.88
N ALA A 28 -65.63 -2.40 -34.55
CA ALA A 28 -65.26 -3.24 -33.41
C ALA A 28 -64.62 -4.55 -33.88
N TYR A 29 -63.80 -5.19 -33.03
CA TYR A 29 -64.04 -6.51 -32.42
C TYR A 29 -62.75 -7.05 -31.76
N ASN A 30 -62.95 -8.08 -30.95
CA ASN A 30 -62.05 -8.67 -29.97
C ASN A 30 -60.90 -9.55 -30.55
N GLN A 31 -59.84 -9.71 -29.75
CA GLN A 31 -59.12 -10.98 -29.47
C GLN A 31 -57.75 -11.29 -30.13
N ASN A 32 -56.78 -11.58 -29.24
CA ASN A 32 -55.48 -12.27 -29.38
C ASN A 32 -54.48 -11.86 -30.49
N GLY A 33 -53.31 -11.39 -30.04
CA GLY A 33 -52.16 -11.15 -30.91
C GLY A 33 -51.03 -12.18 -30.76
N GLN A 34 -50.44 -12.56 -31.89
CA GLN A 34 -49.04 -13.00 -32.02
C GLN A 34 -48.49 -12.57 -33.39
N TYR A 35 -47.16 -12.70 -33.57
CA TYR A 35 -46.36 -12.65 -34.81
C TYR A 35 -45.71 -11.32 -35.27
N GLN A 36 -44.38 -11.29 -35.08
CA GLN A 36 -43.30 -11.05 -36.06
C GLN A 36 -43.42 -10.07 -37.26
N GLN A 37 -42.49 -9.09 -37.23
CA GLN A 37 -41.45 -8.77 -38.25
C GLN A 37 -41.75 -8.13 -39.64
N GLN A 38 -40.88 -7.16 -39.97
CA GLN A 38 -40.38 -6.69 -41.29
C GLN A 38 -41.26 -5.89 -42.28
N ASN A 39 -40.82 -4.65 -42.60
CA ASN A 39 -40.46 -4.25 -43.98
C ASN A 39 -39.51 -3.03 -44.07
N TYR A 40 -39.02 -2.71 -45.28
CA TYR A 40 -38.05 -1.66 -45.66
C TYR A 40 -38.76 -0.31 -46.03
N GLN A 41 -38.13 0.84 -46.38
CA GLN A 41 -36.74 1.17 -46.75
C GLN A 41 -36.32 2.63 -46.34
N GLU A 42 -35.41 3.25 -47.11
CA GLU A 42 -34.74 4.58 -46.97
C GLU A 42 -35.33 5.62 -47.99
N PRO A 43 -35.00 6.96 -48.01
CA PRO A 43 -33.63 7.55 -47.91
C PRO A 43 -33.36 8.93 -47.24
N TYR A 44 -32.11 9.10 -46.75
CA TYR A 44 -31.22 10.30 -46.65
C TYR A 44 -31.72 11.73 -46.26
N GLN A 45 -31.10 12.32 -45.22
CA GLN A 45 -30.04 13.36 -45.36
C GLN A 45 -29.14 13.47 -44.10
N ASN A 46 -27.97 14.12 -44.25
CA ASN A 46 -26.75 13.93 -43.45
C ASN A 46 -26.61 14.82 -42.19
N GLY A 47 -25.94 14.32 -41.15
CA GLY A 47 -25.63 15.06 -39.92
C GLY A 47 -24.65 14.30 -39.01
N GLN A 48 -23.36 14.29 -39.34
CA GLN A 48 -22.35 13.50 -38.63
C GLN A 48 -22.07 14.02 -37.21
N GLY A 49 -22.44 13.24 -36.20
CA GLY A 49 -22.04 13.42 -34.81
C GLY A 49 -21.75 12.07 -34.16
N TYR A 50 -20.47 11.67 -34.12
CA TYR A 50 -20.03 10.44 -33.47
C TYR A 50 -20.16 10.54 -31.94
N SER A 51 -21.36 10.25 -31.43
CA SER A 51 -21.58 9.94 -30.02
C SER A 51 -21.31 8.45 -29.80
N GLN A 52 -20.11 8.11 -29.33
CA GLN A 52 -19.85 6.76 -28.84
C GLN A 52 -20.76 6.49 -27.62
N PRO A 53 -21.57 5.42 -27.61
CA PRO A 53 -22.32 5.05 -26.42
C PRO A 53 -21.32 4.70 -25.29
N PRO A 54 -21.63 5.05 -24.03
CA PRO A 54 -20.74 4.74 -22.92
C PRO A 54 -20.50 3.22 -22.82
N PRO A 55 -19.27 2.77 -22.52
CA PRO A 55 -18.93 1.35 -22.51
C PRO A 55 -19.84 0.58 -21.54
N ASN A 56 -20.58 -0.38 -22.09
CA ASN A 56 -21.50 -1.22 -21.36
C ASN A 56 -20.72 -2.24 -20.52
N TYR A 57 -20.57 -1.97 -19.22
CA TYR A 57 -19.96 -2.89 -18.23
C TYR A 57 -20.92 -4.06 -17.91
N GLY A 58 -21.25 -4.85 -18.92
CA GLY A 58 -22.17 -5.97 -18.85
C GLY A 58 -21.56 -7.26 -18.29
N GLN A 59 -22.09 -7.70 -17.15
CA GLN A 59 -22.29 -9.12 -16.79
C GLN A 59 -21.10 -10.10 -16.81
N ASN A 60 -20.03 -9.85 -16.03
CA ASN A 60 -19.24 -10.98 -15.48
C ASN A 60 -18.43 -10.69 -14.20
N PHE A 61 -18.65 -9.57 -13.52
CA PHE A 61 -18.17 -9.41 -12.15
C PHE A 61 -19.12 -10.11 -11.18
N ASN A 62 -18.56 -10.70 -10.11
CA ASN A 62 -19.29 -11.35 -9.02
C ASN A 62 -20.56 -10.55 -8.63
N PRO A 63 -21.68 -11.21 -8.27
CA PRO A 63 -22.93 -10.52 -7.94
C PRO A 63 -22.71 -9.41 -6.91
N ARG A 64 -23.40 -8.28 -7.10
CA ARG A 64 -23.49 -7.25 -6.05
C ARG A 64 -24.04 -7.92 -4.78
N PRO A 65 -23.52 -7.58 -3.58
CA PRO A 65 -24.09 -8.00 -2.31
C PRO A 65 -25.60 -7.83 -2.31
N ASP A 66 -26.35 -8.93 -2.17
CA ASP A 66 -27.80 -8.82 -2.04
C ASP A 66 -28.13 -8.28 -0.65
N MET A 67 -28.69 -7.08 -0.65
CA MET A 67 -29.07 -6.33 0.54
C MET A 67 -30.57 -6.36 0.79
N ASN A 68 -31.35 -6.99 -0.09
CA ASN A 68 -32.80 -7.07 0.03
C ASN A 68 -33.19 -8.32 0.81
N GLY A 69 -33.92 -8.16 1.92
CA GLY A 69 -34.40 -9.27 2.75
C GLY A 69 -33.88 -9.30 4.20
N TYR A 70 -33.17 -8.26 4.67
CA TYR A 70 -32.79 -8.14 6.08
C TYR A 70 -33.60 -7.04 6.80
N ASP A 71 -34.32 -7.40 7.86
CA ASP A 71 -35.04 -6.45 8.74
C ASP A 71 -34.11 -5.46 9.48
N ASN A 72 -32.82 -5.75 9.50
CA ASN A 72 -31.78 -4.99 10.17
C ASN A 72 -30.57 -4.85 9.26
N LYS A 73 -29.82 -3.74 9.35
CA LYS A 73 -28.56 -3.55 8.59
C LYS A 73 -27.65 -4.78 8.76
N PRO A 74 -27.35 -5.53 7.68
CA PRO A 74 -26.61 -6.78 7.79
C PRO A 74 -25.16 -6.55 8.23
N THR A 75 -24.52 -7.59 8.74
CA THR A 75 -23.09 -7.57 9.06
C THR A 75 -22.25 -7.72 7.79
N PHE A 76 -20.96 -7.37 7.87
CA PHE A 76 -20.01 -7.54 6.75
C PHE A 76 -19.98 -8.98 6.21
N GLU A 77 -20.04 -9.99 7.09
CA GLU A 77 -20.02 -11.41 6.73
C GLU A 77 -21.29 -11.86 6.00
N GLN A 78 -22.42 -11.20 6.25
CA GLN A 78 -23.70 -11.43 5.57
C GLN A 78 -23.75 -10.73 4.21
N ALA A 79 -23.25 -9.49 4.12
CA ALA A 79 -23.16 -8.74 2.87
C ALA A 79 -22.16 -9.37 1.88
N PHE A 80 -20.99 -9.78 2.39
CA PHE A 80 -19.91 -10.36 1.60
C PHE A 80 -19.74 -11.84 1.90
N LYS A 81 -20.84 -12.59 1.77
CA LYS A 81 -20.91 -14.03 2.04
C LYS A 81 -19.85 -14.80 1.25
N ILE A 82 -19.19 -15.74 1.91
CA ILE A 82 -18.23 -16.67 1.30
C ILE A 82 -18.97 -17.98 1.01
N ASP A 83 -19.03 -18.39 -0.26
CA ASP A 83 -19.76 -19.60 -0.65
C ASP A 83 -19.18 -20.86 0.01
N LYS A 84 -17.86 -20.92 0.21
CA LYS A 84 -17.16 -21.94 1.02
C LYS A 84 -15.89 -21.35 1.66
N PRO A 85 -15.73 -21.35 2.99
CA PRO A 85 -14.48 -20.97 3.64
C PRO A 85 -13.43 -22.08 3.49
N LYS A 86 -12.82 -22.20 2.30
CA LYS A 86 -11.64 -23.04 2.11
C LYS A 86 -10.42 -22.32 2.67
N TRP A 87 -9.70 -23.00 3.57
CA TRP A 87 -8.37 -22.61 4.02
C TRP A 87 -7.34 -22.97 2.93
N ASN A 88 -7.35 -22.20 1.85
CA ASN A 88 -6.25 -22.25 0.88
C ASN A 88 -4.97 -21.71 1.56
N ASP A 89 -3.81 -22.25 1.17
CA ASP A 89 -2.49 -21.77 1.61
C ASP A 89 -2.20 -21.81 3.13
N TRP A 90 -2.88 -22.69 3.90
CA TRP A 90 -2.66 -22.84 5.34
C TRP A 90 -1.18 -23.13 5.69
N TRP A 91 -0.47 -23.83 4.81
CA TRP A 91 0.96 -24.13 4.94
C TRP A 91 1.82 -22.86 4.97
N ALA A 92 1.47 -21.84 4.17
CA ALA A 92 2.18 -20.56 4.12
C ALA A 92 1.89 -19.72 5.37
N GLY A 93 0.70 -19.86 5.95
CA GLY A 93 0.39 -19.32 7.27
C GLY A 93 1.21 -19.98 8.38
N LEU A 94 1.31 -21.31 8.39
CA LEU A 94 2.10 -22.05 9.38
C LEU A 94 3.60 -21.76 9.26
N LEU A 95 4.13 -21.67 8.04
CA LEU A 95 5.54 -21.35 7.79
C LEU A 95 5.88 -19.91 8.21
N PHE A 96 4.97 -18.96 8.00
CA PHE A 96 5.10 -17.60 8.53
C PHE A 96 5.16 -17.57 10.06
N LEU A 97 4.28 -18.31 10.74
CA LEU A 97 4.30 -18.42 12.21
C LEU A 97 5.60 -19.06 12.72
N ALA A 98 6.13 -20.06 12.01
CA ALA A 98 7.43 -20.67 12.34
C ALA A 98 8.60 -19.68 12.17
N VAL A 99 8.62 -18.90 11.09
CA VAL A 99 9.64 -17.85 10.86
C VAL A 99 9.53 -16.73 11.90
N PHE A 100 8.31 -16.32 12.25
CA PHE A 100 8.07 -15.34 13.32
C PHE A 100 8.58 -15.86 14.68
N ALA A 101 8.26 -17.11 15.05
CA ALA A 101 8.75 -17.73 16.28
C ALA A 101 10.29 -17.85 16.27
N GLY A 102 10.90 -18.20 15.14
CA GLY A 102 12.35 -18.22 14.97
C GLY A 102 12.98 -16.84 15.14
N TYR A 103 12.38 -15.79 14.59
CA TYR A 103 12.82 -14.40 14.78
C TYR A 103 12.74 -13.98 16.26
N VAL A 104 11.63 -14.30 16.95
CA VAL A 104 11.48 -14.06 18.39
C VAL A 104 12.56 -14.79 19.20
N ALA A 105 12.85 -16.05 18.89
CA ALA A 105 13.89 -16.82 19.58
C ALA A 105 15.29 -16.22 19.36
N VAL A 106 15.66 -15.90 18.12
CA VAL A 106 16.95 -15.25 17.80
C VAL A 106 17.08 -13.90 18.50
N SER A 107 16.01 -13.08 18.47
CA SER A 107 15.97 -11.78 19.15
C SER A 107 16.12 -11.92 20.66
N GLY A 108 15.40 -12.85 21.29
CA GLY A 108 15.51 -13.11 22.74
C GLY A 108 16.92 -13.53 23.15
N ILE A 109 17.55 -14.45 22.42
CA ILE A 109 18.92 -14.92 22.70
C ILE A 109 19.96 -13.81 22.47
N ALA A 110 19.78 -12.96 21.45
CA ALA A 110 20.62 -11.81 21.18
C ALA A 110 20.52 -10.76 22.29
N LEU A 111 19.29 -10.38 22.66
CA LEU A 111 19.01 -9.35 23.67
C LEU A 111 19.34 -9.80 25.10
N GLN A 112 19.23 -11.10 25.41
CA GLN A 112 19.75 -11.64 26.68
C GLN A 112 21.27 -11.44 26.78
N GLY A 113 22.01 -11.65 25.67
CA GLY A 113 23.46 -11.40 25.63
C GLY A 113 23.79 -9.92 25.85
N TYR A 114 23.04 -9.04 25.18
CA TYR A 114 23.17 -7.58 25.34
C TYR A 114 22.83 -7.10 26.77
N ALA A 115 21.79 -7.66 27.38
CA ALA A 115 21.41 -7.32 28.76
C ALA A 115 22.44 -7.82 29.79
N ALA A 116 23.11 -8.94 29.54
CA ALA A 116 24.17 -9.45 30.40
C ALA A 116 25.42 -8.54 30.42
N THR A 117 25.69 -7.81 29.33
CA THR A 117 26.80 -6.84 29.26
C THR A 117 26.39 -5.40 29.59
N LYS A 118 25.22 -5.16 30.19
CA LYS A 118 24.71 -3.81 30.52
C LYS A 118 25.69 -2.97 31.37
N GLY A 119 26.52 -3.59 32.22
CA GLY A 119 27.55 -2.88 32.98
C GLY A 119 28.68 -2.27 32.13
N PHE A 120 28.89 -2.76 30.91
CA PHE A 120 29.83 -2.23 29.92
C PHE A 120 29.17 -1.19 29.01
N ASN A 121 27.91 -1.43 28.61
CA ASN A 121 27.13 -0.57 27.71
C ASN A 121 26.54 0.70 28.38
N GLY A 122 26.79 0.88 29.68
CA GLY A 122 26.36 2.03 30.48
C GLY A 122 24.90 2.04 30.93
N GLY A 123 24.63 2.69 32.06
CA GLY A 123 23.30 2.76 32.68
C GLY A 123 22.52 4.05 32.45
N GLY A 124 23.18 5.12 31.99
CA GLY A 124 22.64 6.48 31.84
C GLY A 124 23.18 7.18 30.60
N ILE A 125 22.84 8.46 30.42
CA ILE A 125 23.11 9.25 29.19
C ILE A 125 24.59 9.63 29.01
N TYR A 126 25.42 9.47 30.05
CA TYR A 126 26.83 9.88 30.05
C TYR A 126 27.79 8.80 30.61
N ASP A 127 27.27 7.61 30.95
CA ASP A 127 27.98 6.59 31.76
C ASP A 127 28.29 5.31 30.97
N SER A 128 28.57 5.41 29.67
CA SER A 128 28.94 4.26 28.83
C SER A 128 30.41 4.30 28.42
N ASN A 129 31.06 3.13 28.42
CA ASN A 129 32.48 2.96 28.07
C ASN A 129 32.68 2.22 26.73
N ASN A 130 31.63 2.13 25.91
CA ASN A 130 31.56 1.21 24.77
C ASN A 130 31.45 1.95 23.43
N ASP A 131 32.60 2.27 22.84
CA ASP A 131 32.70 2.98 21.55
C ASP A 131 32.44 2.10 20.31
N PHE A 132 31.98 0.85 20.50
CA PHE A 132 31.87 -0.17 19.43
C PHE A 132 30.46 -0.70 19.20
N GLY A 133 29.52 -0.48 20.13
CA GLY A 133 28.22 -1.16 20.14
C GLY A 133 27.00 -0.25 20.30
N LEU A 134 25.84 -0.87 20.53
CA LEU A 134 24.63 -0.14 20.90
C LEU A 134 24.75 0.31 22.36
N ASP A 135 24.85 1.61 22.60
CA ASP A 135 24.88 2.17 23.95
C ASP A 135 23.52 2.71 24.40
N THR A 136 23.35 2.86 25.71
CA THR A 136 22.15 3.49 26.29
C THR A 136 21.88 4.86 25.66
N ASN A 137 22.93 5.63 25.33
CA ASN A 137 22.85 6.93 24.66
C ASN A 137 22.24 6.79 23.25
N THR A 138 22.75 5.83 22.47
CA THR A 138 22.29 5.52 21.12
C THR A 138 20.85 5.03 21.12
N ILE A 139 20.45 4.22 22.11
CA ILE A 139 19.06 3.76 22.29
C ILE A 139 18.13 4.94 22.59
N VAL A 140 18.50 5.82 23.54
CA VAL A 140 17.67 6.99 23.91
C VAL A 140 17.50 7.94 22.71
N LEU A 141 18.59 8.24 21.99
CA LEU A 141 18.53 9.06 20.77
C LEU A 141 17.67 8.40 19.69
N PHE A 142 17.80 7.08 19.48
CA PHE A 142 16.99 6.34 18.51
C PHE A 142 15.50 6.39 18.84
N VAL A 143 15.11 6.18 20.11
CA VAL A 143 13.71 6.30 20.55
C VAL A 143 13.18 7.72 20.35
N PHE A 144 13.97 8.75 20.65
CA PHE A 144 13.59 10.15 20.39
C PHE A 144 13.38 10.42 18.89
N CYS A 145 14.31 9.97 18.04
CA CYS A 145 14.18 10.09 16.58
C CYS A 145 12.94 9.36 16.04
N LEU A 146 12.62 8.17 16.54
CA LEU A 146 11.40 7.44 16.16
C LEU A 146 10.12 8.18 16.58
N ALA A 147 10.07 8.73 17.79
CA ALA A 147 8.92 9.51 18.26
C ALA A 147 8.71 10.77 17.41
N MET A 148 9.78 11.51 17.14
CA MET A 148 9.74 12.70 16.27
C MET A 148 9.34 12.35 14.84
N ALA A 149 9.86 11.26 14.27
CA ALA A 149 9.48 10.78 12.94
C ALA A 149 7.99 10.41 12.86
N MET A 150 7.44 9.76 13.89
CA MET A 150 6.01 9.42 13.95
C MET A 150 5.12 10.67 14.01
N VAL A 151 5.50 11.68 14.81
CA VAL A 151 4.79 12.97 14.88
C VAL A 151 4.82 13.70 13.54
N LEU A 152 6.00 13.82 12.91
CA LEU A 152 6.14 14.47 11.60
C LEU A 152 5.38 13.73 10.50
N SER A 153 5.36 12.39 10.52
CA SER A 153 4.57 11.57 9.61
C SER A 153 3.06 11.82 9.76
N TYR A 154 2.56 11.89 10.99
CA TYR A 154 1.15 12.20 11.26
C TYR A 154 0.78 13.61 10.79
N ILE A 155 1.64 14.61 11.05
CA ILE A 155 1.47 16.00 10.55
C ILE A 155 1.44 16.01 9.02
N TYR A 156 2.35 15.30 8.35
CA TYR A 156 2.40 15.21 6.89
C TYR A 156 1.10 14.62 6.30
N VAL A 157 0.61 13.51 6.86
CA VAL A 157 -0.66 12.89 6.45
C VAL A 157 -1.86 13.78 6.81
N TRP A 158 -1.80 14.60 7.86
CA TRP A 158 -2.82 15.59 8.17
C TRP A 158 -2.83 16.76 7.16
N LEU A 159 -1.68 17.33 6.82
CA LEU A 159 -1.54 18.39 5.81
C LEU A 159 -2.02 17.93 4.43
N ALA A 160 -1.62 16.71 4.02
CA ALA A 160 -2.06 16.10 2.76
C ALA A 160 -3.59 15.98 2.66
N ARG A 161 -4.28 15.79 3.79
CA ARG A 161 -5.76 15.71 3.87
C ARG A 161 -6.42 17.09 3.95
N ALA A 162 -5.84 18.02 4.70
CA ALA A 162 -6.41 19.35 4.91
C ALA A 162 -6.37 20.20 3.63
N PHE A 163 -5.29 20.11 2.84
CA PHE A 163 -5.03 21.01 1.72
C PHE A 163 -4.67 20.28 0.42
N THR A 164 -5.39 19.20 0.06
CA THR A 164 -5.09 18.29 -1.08
C THR A 164 -4.59 18.98 -2.35
N LYS A 165 -5.27 20.04 -2.83
CA LYS A 165 -4.87 20.81 -4.02
C LYS A 165 -3.54 21.54 -3.82
N GLN A 166 -3.41 22.30 -2.72
CA GLN A 166 -2.19 23.08 -2.45
C GLN A 166 -1.01 22.17 -2.16
N PHE A 167 -1.24 21.06 -1.46
CA PHE A 167 -0.24 20.06 -1.13
C PHE A 167 0.48 19.53 -2.38
N ILE A 168 -0.26 19.12 -3.41
CA ILE A 168 0.32 18.64 -4.68
C ILE A 168 1.23 19.71 -5.32
N TRP A 169 0.75 20.95 -5.43
CA TRP A 169 1.52 22.06 -6.01
C TRP A 169 2.76 22.42 -5.18
N ILE A 170 2.59 22.58 -3.86
CA ILE A 170 3.68 22.90 -2.92
C ILE A 170 4.74 21.80 -2.94
N THR A 171 4.37 20.52 -2.86
CA THR A 171 5.35 19.43 -2.89
C THR A 171 6.10 19.37 -4.22
N GLY A 172 5.42 19.58 -5.35
CA GLY A 172 6.07 19.59 -6.67
C GLY A 172 7.05 20.74 -6.84
N ILE A 173 6.64 21.96 -6.48
CA ILE A 173 7.50 23.16 -6.54
C ILE A 173 8.70 23.02 -5.60
N ILE A 174 8.51 22.58 -4.35
CA ILE A 174 9.60 22.34 -3.40
C ILE A 174 10.56 21.30 -3.95
N HIS A 175 10.07 20.21 -4.57
CA HIS A 175 10.93 19.17 -5.12
C HIS A 175 11.79 19.67 -6.30
N ILE A 176 11.22 20.51 -7.18
CA ILE A 176 11.96 21.17 -8.27
C ILE A 176 13.03 22.11 -7.70
N ILE A 177 12.67 22.98 -6.76
CA ILE A 177 13.61 23.94 -6.14
C ILE A 177 14.75 23.19 -5.42
N ALA A 178 14.43 22.16 -4.64
CA ALA A 178 15.42 21.34 -3.93
C ALA A 178 16.35 20.59 -4.90
N GLY A 179 15.83 20.09 -6.03
CA GLY A 179 16.63 19.47 -7.10
C GLY A 179 17.67 20.42 -7.68
N PHE A 180 17.24 21.63 -8.10
CA PHE A 180 18.17 22.64 -8.61
C PHE A 180 19.14 23.15 -7.54
N ALA A 181 18.69 23.38 -6.30
CA ALA A 181 19.56 23.81 -5.20
C ALA A 181 20.65 22.76 -4.92
N THR A 182 20.30 21.47 -4.93
CA THR A 182 21.26 20.36 -4.74
C THR A 182 22.26 20.28 -5.90
N ALA A 183 21.79 20.41 -7.15
CA ALA A 183 22.66 20.42 -8.33
C ALA A 183 23.67 21.59 -8.30
N ILE A 184 23.20 22.81 -8.02
CA ILE A 184 24.03 24.02 -7.91
C ILE A 184 25.04 23.88 -6.75
N TYR A 185 24.60 23.36 -5.60
CA TYR A 185 25.48 23.10 -4.47
C TYR A 185 26.62 22.13 -4.83
N MET A 186 26.31 20.99 -5.46
CA MET A 186 27.34 20.02 -5.87
C MET A 186 28.30 20.56 -6.93
N LEU A 187 27.81 21.34 -7.91
CA LEU A 187 28.65 22.01 -8.90
C LEU A 187 29.57 23.05 -8.25
N SER A 188 29.09 23.85 -7.30
CA SER A 188 29.92 24.85 -6.59
C SER A 188 31.03 24.20 -5.76
N ARG A 189 30.81 22.98 -5.26
CA ARG A 189 31.82 22.15 -4.57
C ARG A 189 32.75 21.38 -5.53
N LYS A 190 32.70 21.64 -6.84
CA LYS A 190 33.46 20.96 -7.91
C LYS A 190 33.18 19.46 -8.04
N TYR A 191 32.07 18.96 -7.50
CA TYR A 191 31.65 17.56 -7.68
C TYR A 191 30.84 17.40 -8.97
N TRP A 192 31.56 17.46 -10.10
CA TRP A 192 30.98 17.53 -11.45
C TRP A 192 30.02 16.39 -11.78
N SER A 193 30.38 15.14 -11.44
CA SER A 193 29.56 13.96 -11.75
C SER A 193 28.17 14.04 -11.08
N GLY A 194 28.13 14.23 -9.76
CA GLY A 194 26.85 14.39 -9.04
C GLY A 194 26.08 15.63 -9.48
N GLY A 195 26.76 16.77 -9.64
CA GLY A 195 26.13 18.02 -10.07
C GLY A 195 25.41 17.91 -11.43
N ILE A 196 26.05 17.28 -12.41
CA ILE A 196 25.45 17.06 -13.75
C ILE A 196 24.27 16.09 -13.66
N VAL A 197 24.41 14.97 -12.92
CA VAL A 197 23.33 13.98 -12.76
C VAL A 197 22.11 14.59 -12.07
N PHE A 198 22.28 15.33 -10.97
CA PHE A 198 21.18 16.02 -10.30
C PHE A 198 20.56 17.12 -11.18
N LEU A 199 21.34 17.81 -12.01
CA LEU A 199 20.81 18.81 -12.96
C LEU A 199 19.94 18.15 -14.04
N ILE A 200 20.35 17.01 -14.59
CA ILE A 200 19.54 16.23 -15.54
C ILE A 200 18.23 15.77 -14.89
N PHE A 201 18.29 15.22 -13.67
CA PHE A 201 17.08 14.80 -12.95
C PHE A 201 16.18 15.98 -12.55
N ALA A 202 16.72 17.16 -12.22
CA ALA A 202 15.94 18.36 -11.94
C ALA A 202 15.18 18.84 -13.20
N ILE A 203 15.85 18.91 -14.36
CA ILE A 203 15.21 19.26 -15.63
C ILE A 203 14.15 18.23 -16.02
N PHE A 204 14.45 16.93 -15.89
CA PHE A 204 13.49 15.86 -16.13
C PHE A 204 12.27 15.96 -15.21
N THR A 205 12.48 16.32 -13.93
CA THR A 205 11.41 16.54 -12.96
C THR A 205 10.52 17.73 -13.35
N VAL A 206 11.09 18.82 -13.88
CA VAL A 206 10.30 19.95 -14.43
C VAL A 206 9.43 19.49 -15.60
N VAL A 207 9.99 18.75 -16.56
CA VAL A 207 9.24 18.21 -17.72
C VAL A 207 8.11 17.27 -17.26
N CYS A 208 8.39 16.39 -16.30
CA CYS A 208 7.38 15.50 -15.71
C CYS A 208 6.28 16.29 -14.99
N PHE A 209 6.64 17.29 -14.18
CA PHE A 209 5.68 18.10 -13.44
C PHE A 209 4.74 18.87 -14.39
N ILE A 210 5.28 19.50 -15.44
CA ILE A 210 4.48 20.18 -16.48
C ILE A 210 3.53 19.18 -17.17
N SER A 211 4.02 17.99 -17.52
CA SER A 211 3.21 16.91 -18.12
C SER A 211 2.07 16.43 -17.21
N TRP A 212 2.23 16.56 -15.88
CA TRP A 212 1.23 16.15 -14.90
C TRP A 212 0.17 17.23 -14.62
N ILE A 213 0.41 18.52 -14.92
CA ILE A 213 -0.53 19.63 -14.64
C ILE A 213 -1.97 19.34 -15.10
N PRO A 214 -2.24 18.85 -16.33
CA PRO A 214 -3.60 18.56 -16.78
C PRO A 214 -4.32 17.45 -16.01
N ARG A 215 -3.56 16.58 -15.32
CA ARG A 215 -4.08 15.43 -14.56
C ARG A 215 -4.34 15.76 -13.09
N ILE A 216 -3.77 16.85 -12.56
CA ILE A 216 -3.98 17.31 -11.18
C ILE A 216 -5.47 17.39 -10.78
N PRO A 217 -6.42 17.98 -11.55
CA PRO A 217 -7.82 18.07 -11.13
C PRO A 217 -8.46 16.69 -10.91
N PHE A 218 -8.20 15.71 -11.77
CA PHE A 218 -8.68 14.34 -11.60
C PHE A 218 -8.08 13.69 -10.34
N SER A 219 -6.77 13.83 -10.13
CA SER A 219 -6.09 13.33 -8.93
C SER A 219 -6.63 13.96 -7.63
N VAL A 220 -6.97 15.25 -7.66
CA VAL A 220 -7.58 15.96 -6.52
C VAL A 220 -8.95 15.39 -6.19
N VAL A 221 -9.83 15.19 -7.19
CA VAL A 221 -11.16 14.57 -6.98
C VAL A 221 -11.04 13.15 -6.43
N MET A 222 -10.11 12.35 -6.95
CA MET A 222 -9.89 10.98 -6.47
C MET A 222 -9.35 10.93 -5.04
N LEU A 223 -8.43 11.83 -4.69
CA LEU A 223 -7.91 11.96 -3.32
C LEU A 223 -8.98 12.46 -2.35
N GLN A 224 -9.77 13.47 -2.73
CA GLN A 224 -10.90 13.98 -1.94
C GLN A 224 -11.96 12.90 -1.70
N THR A 225 -12.41 12.21 -2.75
CA THR A 225 -13.35 11.08 -2.63
C THR A 225 -12.82 10.03 -1.66
N SER A 226 -11.54 9.67 -1.78
CA SER A 226 -10.90 8.70 -0.88
C SER A 226 -10.88 9.18 0.58
N ILE A 227 -10.60 10.46 0.81
CA ILE A 227 -10.62 11.08 2.14
C ILE A 227 -12.02 11.11 2.73
N ASP A 228 -13.04 11.44 1.94
CA ASP A 228 -14.42 11.56 2.43
C ASP A 228 -15.04 10.20 2.78
N VAL A 229 -14.66 9.13 2.07
CA VAL A 229 -14.95 7.75 2.50
C VAL A 229 -14.28 7.43 3.84
N SER A 230 -13.01 7.79 4.02
CA SER A 230 -12.31 7.60 5.30
C SER A 230 -12.92 8.44 6.45
N LYS A 231 -13.44 9.64 6.19
CA LYS A 231 -14.19 10.44 7.18
C LYS A 231 -15.52 9.77 7.55
N LYS A 232 -16.27 9.25 6.56
CA LYS A 232 -17.53 8.50 6.78
C LYS A 232 -17.30 7.23 7.61
N PHE A 233 -16.14 6.59 7.45
CA PHE A 233 -15.73 5.39 8.19
C PHE A 233 -14.46 5.64 9.02
N GLY A 234 -14.55 6.51 10.04
CA GLY A 234 -13.39 6.94 10.84
C GLY A 234 -12.53 5.83 11.45
N HIS A 235 -13.06 4.61 11.60
CA HIS A 235 -12.28 3.41 11.97
C HIS A 235 -11.14 3.07 11.00
N VAL A 236 -11.19 3.53 9.74
CA VAL A 236 -10.07 3.41 8.79
C VAL A 236 -8.82 4.13 9.33
N TYR A 237 -8.97 5.31 9.94
CA TYR A 237 -7.85 6.02 10.54
C TYR A 237 -7.27 5.27 11.75
N LEU A 238 -8.12 4.58 12.53
CA LEU A 238 -7.65 3.75 13.65
C LEU A 238 -6.83 2.55 13.13
N VAL A 239 -7.28 1.87 12.08
CA VAL A 239 -6.52 0.76 11.45
C VAL A 239 -5.18 1.25 10.92
N SER A 240 -5.16 2.38 10.20
CA SER A 240 -3.91 2.96 9.68
C SER A 240 -2.97 3.42 10.81
N LEU A 241 -3.48 3.96 11.91
CA LEU A 241 -2.68 4.37 13.06
C LEU A 241 -2.09 3.16 13.79
N VAL A 242 -2.90 2.14 14.09
CA VAL A 242 -2.42 0.89 14.71
C VAL A 242 -1.40 0.21 13.81
N GLY A 243 -1.67 0.13 12.51
CA GLY A 243 -0.75 -0.42 11.51
C GLY A 243 0.58 0.34 11.43
N GLY A 244 0.53 1.67 11.46
CA GLY A 244 1.72 2.53 11.49
C GLY A 244 2.54 2.34 12.76
N VAL A 245 1.92 2.36 13.93
CA VAL A 245 2.58 2.14 15.23
C VAL A 245 3.22 0.75 15.27
N LEU A 246 2.52 -0.30 14.81
CA LEU A 246 3.06 -1.65 14.71
C LEU A 246 4.26 -1.72 13.75
N ALA A 247 4.18 -1.06 12.58
CA ALA A 247 5.30 -1.01 11.63
C ALA A 247 6.52 -0.28 12.21
N THR A 248 6.33 0.84 12.92
CA THR A 248 7.42 1.54 13.61
C THR A 248 8.03 0.70 14.73
N ALA A 249 7.20 0.03 15.54
CA ALA A 249 7.68 -0.85 16.61
C ALA A 249 8.44 -2.07 16.06
N LEU A 250 7.97 -2.67 14.97
CA LEU A 250 8.64 -3.74 14.24
C LEU A 250 9.99 -3.28 13.65
N GLY A 251 10.05 -2.08 13.05
CA GLY A 251 11.30 -1.50 12.58
C GLY A 251 12.30 -1.25 13.71
N ALA A 252 11.84 -0.72 14.84
CA ALA A 252 12.66 -0.52 16.04
C ALA A 252 13.20 -1.84 16.59
N TRP A 253 12.34 -2.86 16.71
CA TRP A 253 12.71 -4.21 17.16
C TRP A 253 13.71 -4.86 16.21
N PHE A 254 13.57 -4.67 14.90
CA PHE A 254 14.57 -5.10 13.92
C PHE A 254 15.92 -4.41 14.11
N SER A 255 15.97 -3.07 14.16
CA SER A 255 17.23 -2.34 14.36
C SER A 255 17.95 -2.77 15.64
N VAL A 256 17.22 -2.90 16.74
CA VAL A 256 17.77 -3.35 18.04
C VAL A 256 18.24 -4.81 17.97
N THR A 257 17.48 -5.71 17.33
CA THR A 257 17.86 -7.12 17.13
C THR A 257 19.09 -7.26 16.22
N PHE A 258 19.16 -6.49 15.14
CA PHE A 258 20.26 -6.51 14.17
C PHE A 258 21.59 -6.17 14.86
N VAL A 259 21.62 -5.07 15.62
CA VAL A 259 22.84 -4.68 16.35
C VAL A 259 23.12 -5.65 17.51
N ALA A 260 22.10 -6.17 18.21
CA ALA A 260 22.31 -7.17 19.26
C ALA A 260 22.91 -8.49 18.73
N VAL A 261 22.51 -8.94 17.53
CA VAL A 261 23.12 -10.11 16.85
C VAL A 261 24.58 -9.83 16.48
N TYR A 262 24.88 -8.65 15.93
CA TYR A 262 26.24 -8.24 15.61
C TYR A 262 27.14 -8.20 16.87
N VAL A 263 26.72 -7.45 17.90
CA VAL A 263 27.43 -7.31 19.18
C VAL A 263 27.63 -8.67 19.88
N LYS A 264 26.68 -9.62 19.78
CA LYS A 264 26.80 -10.91 20.47
C LYS A 264 27.74 -11.91 19.79
N TYR A 265 27.79 -11.93 18.45
CA TYR A 265 28.43 -13.04 17.71
C TYR A 265 29.63 -12.65 16.84
N GLU A 266 29.91 -11.35 16.65
CA GLU A 266 31.05 -10.88 15.87
C GLU A 266 32.38 -11.22 16.59
N PRO A 267 33.30 -11.96 15.95
CA PRO A 267 34.60 -12.27 16.54
C PRO A 267 35.48 -11.00 16.65
N GLY A 268 35.92 -10.68 17.86
CA GLY A 268 36.77 -9.52 18.12
C GLY A 268 36.93 -9.25 19.61
N ALA A 269 37.28 -8.02 19.97
CA ALA A 269 37.50 -7.58 21.36
C ALA A 269 36.22 -7.47 22.22
N ASN A 270 35.09 -8.01 21.77
CA ASN A 270 33.79 -7.80 22.42
C ASN A 270 33.56 -8.81 23.56
N PRO A 271 33.40 -8.36 24.83
CA PRO A 271 33.21 -9.26 25.97
C PRO A 271 31.90 -10.06 25.91
N ALA A 272 30.90 -9.63 25.13
CA ALA A 272 29.67 -10.40 24.90
C ALA A 272 29.94 -11.72 24.15
N CYS A 273 30.99 -11.76 23.33
CA CYS A 273 31.31 -12.91 22.48
C CYS A 273 32.06 -14.01 23.25
N SER A 274 32.90 -13.63 24.23
CA SER A 274 33.63 -14.57 25.10
C SER A 274 32.80 -15.12 26.28
N THR A 275 31.74 -14.40 26.69
CA THR A 275 30.86 -14.79 27.81
C THR A 275 29.52 -15.39 27.37
N GLY A 276 29.18 -15.32 26.08
CA GLY A 276 27.90 -15.74 25.54
C GLY A 276 27.82 -17.21 25.16
N ALA A 277 26.69 -17.86 25.49
CA ALA A 277 26.33 -19.15 24.91
C ALA A 277 26.22 -19.05 23.38
N GLY A 278 26.91 -19.95 22.67
CA GLY A 278 26.82 -20.11 21.21
C GLY A 278 28.15 -19.93 20.44
N GLY A 279 29.12 -19.20 20.99
CA GLY A 279 30.49 -19.04 20.46
C GLY A 279 30.62 -18.20 19.18
N CYS A 280 31.64 -17.33 19.15
CA CYS A 280 31.94 -16.38 18.08
C CYS A 280 32.09 -17.01 16.68
N SER A 281 31.53 -16.38 15.64
CA SER A 281 31.82 -16.71 14.23
C SER A 281 31.15 -15.71 13.29
N SER A 282 31.92 -15.10 12.37
CA SER A 282 31.36 -14.22 11.33
C SER A 282 30.34 -14.96 10.43
N ALA A 283 30.49 -16.27 10.22
CA ALA A 283 29.50 -17.07 9.49
C ALA A 283 28.16 -17.16 10.22
N LYS A 284 28.16 -17.22 11.56
CA LYS A 284 26.92 -17.17 12.37
C LYS A 284 26.29 -15.78 12.33
N VAL A 285 27.09 -14.71 12.41
CA VAL A 285 26.61 -13.33 12.23
C VAL A 285 25.91 -13.21 10.88
N ILE A 286 26.59 -13.53 9.78
CA ILE A 286 26.02 -13.45 8.42
C ILE A 286 24.74 -14.28 8.31
N GLY A 287 24.75 -15.54 8.74
CA GLY A 287 23.57 -16.42 8.68
C GLY A 287 22.37 -15.91 9.47
N LEU A 288 22.61 -15.42 10.70
CA LEU A 288 21.56 -14.83 11.54
C LEU A 288 21.05 -13.50 10.97
N LEU A 289 21.93 -12.61 10.50
CA LEU A 289 21.56 -11.34 9.88
C LEU A 289 20.73 -11.55 8.61
N VAL A 290 21.08 -12.53 7.77
CA VAL A 290 20.28 -12.92 6.61
C VAL A 290 18.90 -13.43 7.03
N PHE A 291 18.83 -14.33 8.03
CA PHE A 291 17.56 -14.86 8.53
C PHE A 291 16.64 -13.78 9.11
N ILE A 292 17.14 -12.92 10.00
CA ILE A 292 16.31 -11.87 10.62
C ILE A 292 15.88 -10.81 9.59
N THR A 293 16.71 -10.52 8.58
CA THR A 293 16.37 -9.56 7.52
C THR A 293 15.26 -10.12 6.63
N PHE A 294 15.37 -11.39 6.21
CA PHE A 294 14.31 -12.08 5.48
C PHE A 294 13.00 -12.15 6.29
N ALA A 295 13.07 -12.55 7.56
CA ALA A 295 11.91 -12.60 8.45
C ALA A 295 11.23 -11.23 8.53
N MET A 296 12.01 -10.15 8.70
CA MET A 296 11.46 -8.79 8.80
C MET A 296 10.90 -8.24 7.50
N TYR A 297 11.46 -8.57 6.33
CA TYR A 297 10.79 -8.26 5.06
C TYR A 297 9.42 -8.95 4.98
N TRP A 298 9.33 -10.23 5.35
CA TRP A 298 8.07 -10.98 5.28
C TRP A 298 7.03 -10.49 6.29
N ILE A 299 7.42 -10.23 7.54
CA ILE A 299 6.54 -9.67 8.58
C ILE A 299 6.04 -8.27 8.18
N SER A 300 6.90 -7.43 7.62
CA SER A 300 6.52 -6.07 7.18
C SER A 300 5.57 -6.10 5.99
N GLU A 301 5.85 -6.95 4.99
CA GLU A 301 4.95 -7.16 3.85
C GLU A 301 3.60 -7.77 4.28
N PHE A 302 3.61 -8.74 5.19
CA PHE A 302 2.40 -9.31 5.78
C PHE A 302 1.54 -8.25 6.48
N LEU A 303 2.15 -7.39 7.32
CA LEU A 303 1.45 -6.29 7.98
C LEU A 303 0.85 -5.30 6.98
N LYS A 304 1.66 -4.83 6.00
CA LYS A 304 1.22 -3.91 4.94
C LYS A 304 0.03 -4.47 4.16
N ASN A 305 0.12 -5.72 3.75
CA ASN A 305 -0.91 -6.36 2.92
C ASN A 305 -2.17 -6.70 3.74
N THR A 306 -2.03 -7.06 5.02
CA THR A 306 -3.17 -7.24 5.94
C THR A 306 -3.95 -5.93 6.14
N ILE A 307 -3.25 -4.81 6.35
CA ILE A 307 -3.87 -3.47 6.45
C ILE A 307 -4.61 -3.14 5.14
N HIS A 308 -3.98 -3.39 3.98
CA HIS A 308 -4.60 -3.17 2.67
C HIS A 308 -5.88 -3.98 2.49
N VAL A 309 -5.91 -5.27 2.85
CA VAL A 309 -7.13 -6.11 2.80
C VAL A 309 -8.25 -5.53 3.69
N ILE A 310 -7.93 -5.11 4.91
CA ILE A 310 -8.91 -4.53 5.84
C ILE A 310 -9.52 -3.25 5.27
N ILE A 311 -8.67 -2.36 4.73
CA ILE A 311 -9.12 -1.10 4.13
C ILE A 311 -9.93 -1.37 2.85
N SER A 312 -9.48 -2.25 1.96
CA SER A 312 -10.23 -2.64 0.75
C SER A 312 -11.63 -3.20 1.09
N GLY A 313 -11.79 -3.93 2.20
CA GLY A 313 -13.10 -4.36 2.69
C GLY A 313 -14.04 -3.18 3.05
N VAL A 314 -13.50 -2.10 3.64
CA VAL A 314 -14.27 -0.88 3.92
C VAL A 314 -14.63 -0.13 2.64
N TYR A 315 -13.68 0.07 1.73
CA TYR A 315 -13.91 0.80 0.48
C TYR A 315 -14.85 0.05 -0.47
N GLY A 316 -14.76 -1.28 -0.56
CA GLY A 316 -15.72 -2.07 -1.32
C GLY A 316 -17.11 -2.09 -0.68
N SER A 317 -17.22 -2.05 0.66
CA SER A 317 -18.51 -1.84 1.32
C SER A 317 -19.12 -0.48 1.00
N TRP A 318 -18.32 0.58 0.90
CA TRP A 318 -18.79 1.89 0.46
C TRP A 318 -19.26 1.87 -1.01
N TYR A 319 -18.50 1.23 -1.89
CA TYR A 319 -18.78 1.19 -3.33
C TYR A 319 -20.00 0.32 -3.68
N PHE A 320 -20.06 -0.91 -3.14
CA PHE A 320 -21.13 -1.86 -3.46
C PHE A 320 -22.39 -1.69 -2.58
N CYS A 321 -22.27 -1.07 -1.41
CA CYS A 321 -23.36 -0.96 -0.42
C CYS A 321 -23.61 0.49 0.01
N SER A 322 -23.51 1.44 -0.93
CA SER A 322 -23.54 2.89 -0.69
C SER A 322 -24.77 3.39 0.10
N HIS A 323 -25.94 2.82 -0.18
CA HIS A 323 -27.23 3.18 0.43
C HIS A 323 -27.45 2.55 1.80
N ASN A 324 -27.02 1.28 1.98
CA ASN A 324 -27.17 0.53 3.23
C ASN A 324 -25.82 -0.11 3.62
N PRO A 325 -24.90 0.65 4.23
CA PRO A 325 -23.60 0.12 4.63
C PRO A 325 -23.76 -0.92 5.76
N PRO A 326 -23.04 -2.06 5.68
CA PRO A 326 -23.12 -3.11 6.71
C PRO A 326 -22.71 -2.60 8.11
N LYS A 327 -23.17 -3.29 9.16
CA LYS A 327 -22.67 -3.10 10.53
C LYS A 327 -21.28 -3.76 10.68
N ASN A 328 -20.42 -3.14 11.50
CA ASN A 328 -19.11 -3.67 11.92
C ASN A 328 -18.11 -4.00 10.78
N ILE A 329 -18.15 -3.25 9.67
CA ILE A 329 -17.36 -3.48 8.44
C ILE A 329 -15.89 -3.77 8.74
N THR A 330 -15.21 -2.85 9.43
CA THR A 330 -13.77 -2.95 9.72
C THR A 330 -13.44 -4.18 10.56
N ARG A 331 -14.29 -4.56 11.53
CA ARG A 331 -14.08 -5.73 12.39
C ARG A 331 -14.33 -7.04 11.63
N GLY A 332 -15.33 -7.08 10.76
CA GLY A 332 -15.58 -8.24 9.89
C GLY A 332 -14.46 -8.44 8.87
N ALA A 333 -13.99 -7.36 8.23
CA ALA A 333 -12.86 -7.38 7.31
C ALA A 333 -11.55 -7.82 8.00
N ALA A 334 -11.29 -7.32 9.22
CA ALA A 334 -10.13 -7.74 10.03
C ALA A 334 -10.21 -9.19 10.51
N ARG A 335 -11.39 -9.67 10.91
CA ARG A 335 -11.59 -11.09 11.23
C ARG A 335 -11.31 -11.96 10.00
N ARG A 336 -11.85 -11.59 8.84
CA ARG A 336 -11.65 -12.31 7.57
C ARG A 336 -10.17 -12.38 7.16
N SER A 337 -9.45 -11.25 7.22
CA SER A 337 -8.03 -11.21 6.85
C SER A 337 -7.14 -11.99 7.80
N LEU A 338 -7.41 -11.94 9.11
CA LEU A 338 -6.61 -12.62 10.13
C LEU A 338 -6.97 -14.10 10.34
N THR A 339 -8.10 -14.59 9.81
CA THR A 339 -8.45 -16.03 9.86
C THR A 339 -8.45 -16.67 8.48
N TYR A 340 -9.52 -16.48 7.69
CA TYR A 340 -9.77 -17.23 6.47
C TYR A 340 -8.78 -16.92 5.34
N SER A 341 -8.27 -15.68 5.29
CA SER A 341 -7.35 -15.23 4.24
C SER A 341 -5.89 -15.13 4.70
N PHE A 342 -5.59 -15.55 5.93
CA PHE A 342 -4.25 -15.42 6.52
C PHE A 342 -3.17 -16.13 5.68
N GLY A 343 -3.45 -17.35 5.21
CA GLY A 343 -2.54 -18.14 4.37
C GLY A 343 -2.19 -17.45 3.06
N SER A 344 -3.21 -17.02 2.29
CA SER A 344 -3.01 -16.39 0.99
C SER A 344 -2.41 -14.97 1.08
N ILE A 345 -2.68 -14.23 2.16
CA ILE A 345 -2.00 -12.95 2.45
C ILE A 345 -0.53 -13.23 2.77
N SER A 346 -0.24 -14.22 3.61
CA SER A 346 1.13 -14.67 3.92
C SER A 346 1.89 -15.07 2.65
N LEU A 347 1.28 -15.86 1.77
CA LEU A 347 1.86 -16.30 0.50
C LEU A 347 2.17 -15.13 -0.43
N GLY A 348 1.24 -14.21 -0.64
CA GLY A 348 1.47 -13.03 -1.47
C GLY A 348 2.59 -12.13 -0.92
N SER A 349 2.68 -12.01 0.41
CA SER A 349 3.78 -11.30 1.09
C SER A 349 5.13 -12.03 1.01
N LEU A 350 5.14 -13.37 1.00
CA LEU A 350 6.36 -14.18 0.87
C LEU A 350 7.05 -13.90 -0.47
N VAL A 351 6.29 -13.85 -1.57
CA VAL A 351 6.85 -13.58 -2.91
C VAL A 351 7.52 -12.20 -2.95
N VAL A 352 6.86 -11.17 -2.40
CA VAL A 352 7.45 -9.81 -2.33
C VAL A 352 8.67 -9.78 -1.41
N ALA A 353 8.66 -10.50 -0.28
CA ALA A 353 9.79 -10.58 0.63
C ALA A 353 11.02 -11.27 0.00
N LEU A 354 10.81 -12.33 -0.78
CA LEU A 354 11.88 -12.99 -1.55
C LEU A 354 12.47 -12.06 -2.61
N ILE A 355 11.63 -11.31 -3.35
CA ILE A 355 12.11 -10.33 -4.34
C ILE A 355 12.90 -9.20 -3.67
N ASN A 356 12.45 -8.69 -2.52
CA ASN A 356 13.19 -7.68 -1.76
C ASN A 356 14.51 -8.22 -1.19
N MET A 357 14.56 -9.48 -0.76
CA MET A 357 15.80 -10.15 -0.35
C MET A 357 16.78 -10.28 -1.54
N LEU A 358 16.31 -10.66 -2.73
CA LEU A 358 17.14 -10.71 -3.94
C LEU A 358 17.66 -9.32 -4.34
N ARG A 359 16.82 -8.28 -4.25
CA ARG A 359 17.23 -6.88 -4.47
C ARG A 359 18.33 -6.45 -3.48
N GLN A 360 18.17 -6.81 -2.20
CA GLN A 360 19.16 -6.51 -1.16
C GLN A 360 20.49 -7.26 -1.40
N ALA A 361 20.43 -8.54 -1.77
CA ALA A 361 21.62 -9.33 -2.12
C ALA A 361 22.36 -8.75 -3.34
N CYS A 362 21.64 -8.35 -4.39
CA CYS A 362 22.24 -7.67 -5.55
C CYS A 362 22.87 -6.33 -5.17
N SER A 363 22.24 -5.55 -4.27
CA SER A 363 22.80 -4.29 -3.78
C SER A 363 24.09 -4.49 -2.99
N ILE A 364 24.19 -5.56 -2.18
CA ILE A 364 25.40 -5.90 -1.42
C ILE A 364 26.51 -6.35 -2.36
N ALA A 365 26.23 -7.26 -3.30
CA ALA A 365 27.18 -7.69 -4.31
C ALA A 365 27.69 -6.51 -5.15
N ARG A 366 26.79 -5.60 -5.54
CA ARG A 366 27.13 -4.39 -6.29
C ARG A 366 28.08 -3.47 -5.49
N GLN A 367 27.85 -3.32 -4.20
CA GLN A 367 28.72 -2.53 -3.33
C GLN A 367 30.10 -3.19 -3.13
N GLN A 368 30.18 -4.52 -3.17
CA GLN A 368 31.45 -5.25 -3.15
C GLN A 368 32.24 -5.07 -4.47
N GLU A 369 31.58 -5.20 -5.62
CA GLU A 369 32.24 -5.04 -6.93
C GLU A 369 32.60 -3.59 -7.26
N ALA A 370 31.83 -2.61 -6.77
CA ALA A 370 32.20 -1.21 -6.84
C ALA A 370 33.52 -0.91 -6.08
N ASN A 371 33.81 -1.66 -5.00
CA ASN A 371 35.07 -1.57 -4.27
C ASN A 371 36.19 -2.41 -4.91
N SER A 372 35.86 -3.49 -5.66
CA SER A 372 36.84 -4.30 -6.40
C SER A 372 37.34 -3.63 -7.68
N GLY A 373 36.62 -2.62 -8.17
CA GLY A 373 36.93 -1.90 -9.41
C GLY A 373 36.41 -2.58 -10.68
N ASN A 374 35.62 -3.65 -10.56
CA ASN A 374 35.08 -4.40 -11.69
C ASN A 374 33.86 -3.71 -12.32
N ILE A 375 34.12 -2.72 -13.18
CA ILE A 375 33.09 -1.92 -13.87
C ILE A 375 32.09 -2.80 -14.65
N ALA A 376 32.54 -3.91 -15.25
CA ALA A 376 31.65 -4.80 -16.00
C ALA A 376 30.65 -5.52 -15.08
N ALA A 377 31.09 -5.97 -13.89
CA ALA A 377 30.22 -6.56 -12.89
C ALA A 377 29.26 -5.52 -12.26
N ASP A 378 29.72 -4.29 -11.99
CA ASP A 378 28.86 -3.21 -11.49
C ASP A 378 27.70 -2.90 -12.47
N ILE A 379 28.01 -2.80 -13.76
CA ILE A 379 26.99 -2.57 -14.81
C ILE A 379 26.01 -3.76 -14.90
N ALA A 380 26.51 -5.00 -14.89
CA ALA A 380 25.66 -6.19 -14.94
C ALA A 380 24.72 -6.29 -13.72
N LEU A 381 25.23 -6.00 -12.52
CA LEU A 381 24.44 -5.99 -11.28
C LEU A 381 23.43 -4.83 -11.25
N CYS A 382 23.76 -3.68 -11.83
CA CYS A 382 22.83 -2.57 -12.03
C CYS A 382 21.65 -2.98 -12.94
N ILE A 383 21.92 -3.63 -14.07
CA ILE A 383 20.87 -4.14 -14.98
C ILE A 383 19.99 -5.19 -14.27
N LEU A 384 20.61 -6.12 -13.53
CA LEU A 384 19.88 -7.12 -12.73
C LEU A 384 18.98 -6.46 -11.67
N GLN A 385 19.47 -5.43 -10.98
CA GLN A 385 18.70 -4.67 -10.00
C GLN A 385 17.50 -3.95 -10.62
N CYS A 386 17.63 -3.45 -11.86
CA CYS A 386 16.52 -2.89 -12.64
C CYS A 386 15.48 -3.97 -13.00
N LEU A 387 15.89 -5.16 -13.47
CA LEU A 387 14.99 -6.26 -13.80
C LEU A 387 14.22 -6.77 -12.57
N ILE A 388 14.91 -6.97 -11.45
CA ILE A 388 14.30 -7.30 -10.15
C ILE A 388 13.33 -6.19 -9.72
N GLY A 389 13.63 -4.93 -10.03
CA GLY A 389 12.74 -3.80 -9.74
C GLY A 389 11.45 -3.78 -10.56
N ILE A 390 11.50 -4.21 -11.82
CA ILE A 390 10.30 -4.40 -12.65
C ILE A 390 9.48 -5.57 -12.11
N LEU A 391 10.12 -6.69 -11.75
CA LEU A 391 9.45 -7.85 -11.16
C LEU A 391 8.73 -7.50 -9.84
N ASP A 392 9.41 -6.79 -8.94
CA ASP A 392 8.84 -6.25 -7.69
C ASP A 392 7.58 -5.41 -7.96
N TRP A 393 7.65 -4.48 -8.91
CA TRP A 393 6.51 -3.65 -9.30
C TRP A 393 5.34 -4.48 -9.84
N VAL A 394 5.58 -5.45 -10.72
CA VAL A 394 4.54 -6.34 -11.28
C VAL A 394 3.87 -7.17 -10.19
N VAL A 395 4.65 -7.78 -9.29
CA VAL A 395 4.10 -8.61 -8.20
C VAL A 395 3.31 -7.76 -7.21
N GLN A 396 3.83 -6.59 -6.80
CA GLN A 396 3.09 -5.68 -5.92
C GLN A 396 1.79 -5.15 -6.58
N PHE A 397 1.80 -4.92 -7.89
CA PHE A 397 0.62 -4.54 -8.66
C PHE A 397 -0.45 -5.65 -8.61
N ILE A 398 -0.09 -6.88 -9.00
CA ILE A 398 -1.01 -8.04 -8.99
C ILE A 398 -1.56 -8.28 -7.58
N ASN A 399 -0.69 -8.30 -6.57
CA ASN A 399 -1.07 -8.46 -5.17
C ASN A 399 -2.11 -7.42 -4.72
N ARG A 400 -1.96 -6.15 -5.11
CA ARG A 400 -2.90 -5.07 -4.73
C ARG A 400 -4.34 -5.35 -5.21
N TYR A 401 -4.51 -5.91 -6.42
CA TYR A 401 -5.82 -6.30 -6.93
C TYR A 401 -6.31 -7.61 -6.30
N ALA A 402 -5.44 -8.63 -6.22
CA ALA A 402 -5.77 -9.92 -5.59
C ALA A 402 -6.26 -9.75 -4.15
N PHE A 403 -5.54 -8.98 -3.33
CA PHE A 403 -5.93 -8.65 -1.96
C PHE A 403 -7.25 -7.87 -1.86
N SER A 404 -7.53 -6.99 -2.83
CA SER A 404 -8.82 -6.28 -2.88
C SER A 404 -9.97 -7.21 -3.27
N TYR A 405 -9.73 -8.22 -4.11
CA TYR A 405 -10.70 -9.25 -4.45
C TYR A 405 -10.94 -10.22 -3.28
N ILE A 406 -9.87 -10.65 -2.61
CA ILE A 406 -9.91 -11.48 -1.38
C ILE A 406 -10.68 -10.78 -0.26
N ALA A 407 -10.47 -9.46 -0.07
CA ALA A 407 -11.18 -8.66 0.93
C ALA A 407 -12.71 -8.71 0.80
N LEU A 408 -13.22 -8.76 -0.45
CA LEU A 408 -14.64 -8.70 -0.76
C LEU A 408 -15.25 -10.08 -0.99
N TYR A 409 -14.63 -10.93 -1.80
CA TYR A 409 -15.23 -12.20 -2.21
C TYR A 409 -14.56 -13.43 -1.59
N GLY A 410 -13.36 -13.30 -1.03
CA GLY A 410 -12.70 -14.40 -0.30
C GLY A 410 -12.42 -15.65 -1.14
N LYS A 411 -12.52 -15.52 -2.46
CA LYS A 411 -11.96 -16.45 -3.43
C LYS A 411 -10.46 -16.19 -3.45
N ALA A 412 -9.71 -17.12 -2.87
CA ALA A 412 -8.26 -17.23 -2.97
C ALA A 412 -7.91 -18.19 -4.10
#